data_AF-A0A3D2JEK5-F1
#
_entry.id   AF-A0A3D2JEK5-F1
#
_cell.length_a   1.000
_cell.length_b   1.000
_cell.length_c   1.000
_cell.angle_alpha   90.00
_cell.angle_beta   90.00
_cell.angle_gamma   90.00
#
_symmetry.space_group_name_H-M   'P 1'
#
loop_
_entity.id
_entity.type
_entity.pdbx_description
1 polymer ?
#
loop_
_entity_poly.entity_id
_entity_poly.type
_entity_poly.pdbx_seq_one_letter_code
_entity_poly.pdbx_strand_id
1 'polypeptide(L)' 'MVDVAALPKAYEPQAVEGKWYRFWEEHGYFKPHRTPENAKRKPFVISMPPPNVTGAL' A
#
# COMPACT_ATOMS: atom_id res chain seq x y z
N MET A 1 14.29 19.08 -8.66
CA MET A 1 14.52 19.59 -7.29
C MET A 1 13.16 19.75 -6.64
N VAL A 2 12.93 19.15 -5.47
CA VAL A 2 11.68 19.35 -4.73
C VAL A 2 11.75 20.73 -4.09
N ASP A 3 10.76 21.57 -4.34
CA ASP A 3 10.64 22.86 -3.66
C ASP A 3 10.26 22.59 -2.19
N VAL A 4 11.23 22.79 -1.30
CA VAL A 4 11.06 22.57 0.14
C VAL A 4 10.08 23.59 0.73
N ALA A 5 9.91 24.76 0.12
CA ALA A 5 8.95 25.76 0.57
C ALA A 5 7.49 25.36 0.30
N ALA A 6 7.26 24.43 -0.64
CA ALA A 6 5.94 23.89 -0.96
C ALA A 6 5.51 22.74 -0.02
N LEU A 7 6.41 22.26 0.84
CA LEU A 7 6.06 21.23 1.83
C LEU A 7 5.26 21.85 2.98
N PRO A 8 4.23 21.15 3.49
CA PRO A 8 3.49 21.60 4.66
C PRO A 8 4.43 21.76 5.87
N LYS A 9 4.16 22.76 6.71
CA LYS A 9 4.94 23.00 7.94
C LYS A 9 4.81 21.87 8.97
N ALA A 10 3.73 21.10 8.89
CA ALA A 10 3.44 19.96 9.75
C ALA A 10 3.01 18.76 8.91
N TYR A 11 3.26 17.56 9.45
CA TYR A 11 2.81 16.33 8.82
C TYR A 11 1.29 16.15 9.01
N GLU A 12 0.58 15.90 7.91
CA GLU A 12 -0.87 15.66 7.88
C GLU A 12 -1.13 14.19 7.50
N PRO A 13 -1.28 13.27 8.47
CA PRO A 13 -1.33 11.83 8.21
C PRO A 13 -2.44 11.44 7.23
N GLN A 14 -3.64 11.99 7.42
CA GLN A 14 -4.81 11.68 6.60
C GLN A 14 -4.59 11.99 5.10
N ALA A 15 -3.96 13.13 4.81
CA ALA A 15 -3.67 13.54 3.44
C ALA A 15 -2.58 12.66 2.80
N VAL A 16 -1.55 12.33 3.58
CA VAL A 16 -0.42 11.53 3.10
C VAL A 16 -0.83 10.08 2.88
N GLU A 17 -1.49 9.46 3.85
CA GLU A 17 -1.97 8.07 3.78
C GLU A 17 -2.97 7.90 2.64
N GLY A 18 -3.94 8.81 2.52
CA GLY A 18 -4.93 8.76 1.44
C GLY A 18 -4.31 8.90 0.04
N LYS A 19 -3.27 9.73 -0.11
CA LYS A 19 -2.52 9.85 -1.37
C LYS A 19 -1.82 8.54 -1.74
N TRP A 20 -1.06 7.97 -0.80
CA TRP A 20 -0.24 6.78 -1.07
C TRP A 20 -1.08 5.52 -1.26
N TYR A 21 -2.16 5.38 -0.50
CA TYR A 21 -3.08 4.27 -0.65
C TYR A 21 -3.65 4.22 -2.08
N ARG A 22 -4.22 5.34 -2.56
CA ARG A 22 -4.72 5.45 -3.94
C ARG A 22 -3.64 5.14 -4.97
N PHE A 23 -2.44 5.71 -4.79
CA PHE A 23 -1.32 5.45 -5.68
C PHE A 23 -0.99 3.95 -5.76
N TRP A 24 -0.91 3.23 -4.63
CA TRP A 24 -0.64 1.80 -4.61
C TRP A 24 -1.77 0.95 -5.20
N GLU A 25 -3.03 1.33 -4.97
CA GLU A 25 -4.19 0.67 -5.57
C GLU A 25 -4.20 0.78 -7.10
N GLU A 26 -4.03 2.02 -7.61
CA GLU A 26 -4.01 2.31 -9.06
C GLU A 26 -2.88 1.56 -9.77
N HIS A 27 -1.74 1.39 -9.12
CA HIS A 27 -0.60 0.65 -9.66
C HIS A 27 -0.66 -0.86 -9.37
N GLY A 28 -1.70 -1.33 -8.65
CA GLY A 28 -1.94 -2.74 -8.38
C GLY A 28 -0.92 -3.39 -7.45
N TYR A 29 -0.24 -2.63 -6.59
CA TYR A 29 0.82 -3.16 -5.73
C TYR A 29 0.34 -4.11 -4.63
N PHE A 30 -0.96 -4.10 -4.32
CA PHE A 30 -1.56 -5.10 -3.43
C PHE A 30 -1.78 -6.47 -4.11
N LYS A 31 -1.59 -6.57 -5.43
CA LYS A 31 -1.77 -7.82 -6.17
C LYS A 31 -0.45 -8.61 -6.20
N PRO A 32 -0.51 -9.95 -6.14
CA PRO A 32 0.68 -10.76 -6.30
C PRO A 32 1.27 -10.56 -7.70
N HIS A 33 2.55 -10.19 -7.76
CA HIS A 33 3.25 -9.98 -9.02
C HIS A 33 4.00 -11.24 -9.44
N ARG A 34 3.37 -12.06 -10.29
CA ARG A 34 3.97 -13.28 -10.86
C ARG A 34 4.21 -13.11 -12.35
N THR A 35 5.47 -13.10 -12.76
CA THR A 35 5.93 -13.00 -14.16
C THR A 35 6.78 -14.23 -14.51
N PRO A 36 7.00 -14.53 -15.81
CA PRO A 36 7.91 -15.59 -16.21
C PRO A 36 9.31 -15.44 -15.62
N GLU A 37 9.79 -14.20 -15.47
CA GLU A 37 11.11 -13.86 -14.93
C GLU A 37 11.26 -14.22 -13.45
N ASN A 38 10.16 -14.17 -12.69
CA ASN A 38 10.16 -14.44 -11.26
C ASN A 38 9.46 -15.77 -10.90
N ALA A 39 9.04 -16.56 -11.89
CA ALA A 39 8.27 -17.79 -11.71
C ALA A 39 8.96 -18.87 -10.86
N LYS A 40 10.30 -18.85 -10.80
CA LYS A 40 11.11 -19.78 -9.99
C LYS A 40 11.28 -19.33 -8.54
N ARG A 41 10.90 -18.11 -8.19
CA ARG A 41 11.00 -17.59 -6.82
C ARG A 41 9.95 -18.28 -5.94
N LYS A 42 10.32 -18.61 -4.70
CA LYS A 42 9.39 -19.19 -3.73
C LYS A 42 8.38 -18.12 -3.29
N PRO A 43 7.06 -18.37 -3.35
CA PRO A 43 6.07 -17.44 -2.82
C PRO A 43 6.24 -17.23 -1.32
N PHE A 44 6.01 -15.99 -0.88
CA PHE A 44 5.85 -15.66 0.53
C PHE A 44 4.40 -15.24 0.77
N VAL A 45 3.78 -15.78 1.81
CA VAL A 45 2.37 -15.56 2.10
C VAL A 45 2.24 -15.16 3.57
N ILE A 46 1.63 -14.00 3.81
CA ILE A 46 1.16 -13.61 5.14
C ILE A 46 -0.34 -13.85 5.15
N SER A 47 -0.80 -14.79 5.98
CA SER A 47 -2.23 -15.05 6.15
C SER A 47 -2.81 -14.02 7.12
N MET A 48 -3.88 -13.35 6.71
CA MET A 48 -4.70 -12.55 7.63
C MET A 48 -5.98 -13.35 7.91
N PRO A 49 -6.30 -13.64 9.19
CA PRO A 49 -7.56 -14.29 9.51
C PRO A 49 -8.73 -13.41 9.03
N PRO A 50 -9.85 -14.02 8.59
CA PRO A 50 -11.02 -13.24 8.22
C PRO A 50 -11.45 -12.36 9.40
N PRO A 51 -11.95 -11.14 9.13
CA PRO A 51 -12.38 -10.26 10.19
C PRO A 51 -13.55 -10.89 10.96
N ASN A 52 -13.58 -10.71 12.28
CA ASN A 52 -14.72 -11.12 13.09
C ASN A 52 -15.95 -10.30 12.67
N VAL A 53 -17.01 -10.99 12.24
CA VAL A 53 -18.22 -10.39 11.64
C VAL A 53 -19.12 -9.69 12.67
N THR A 54 -18.75 -9.69 13.95
CA THR A 54 -19.55 -9.12 15.06
C THR A 54 -19.44 -7.60 15.23
N GLY A 55 -18.81 -6.89 14.29
CA GLY A 55 -19.07 -5.46 14.08
C GLY A 55 -18.23 -4.50 14.94
N ALA A 56 -16.92 -4.56 14.81
CA ALA A 56 -16.01 -3.41 14.87
C ALA A 56 -14.61 -3.89 14.44
N LEU A 57 -13.94 -3.09 13.61
CA LEU A 57 -12.50 -3.17 13.39
C LEU A 57 -11.85 -2.01 14.15
#